data_AF-A0A977PVJ3-F1
#
_entry.id   AF-A0A977PVJ3-F1
#
_cell.length_a   1.000
_cell.length_b   1.000
_cell.length_c   1.000
_cell.angle_alpha   90.00
_cell.angle_beta   90.00
_cell.angle_gamma   90.00
#
_symmetry.space_group_name_H-M   'P 1'
#
loop_
_entity.id
_entity.type
_entity.pdbx_description
1 polymer ?
#
loop_
_entity_poly.entity_id
_entity_poly.type
_entity_poly.pdbx_seq_one_letter_code
_entity_poly.pdbx_strand_id
1 'polypeptide(L)'
;MKVLIDTHAFIWWTSNSQKLTPAVYSLITNPKTDVVLSIVSIWEIQIKLSLGKIELKTNLPELIDCEVRCNRIELLHLSLFHVYELNNLPHYHKDPFDRLLTGQWEVLEQGK
;
A
#
# COMPACT_ATOMS: atom_id res chain seq x y z
N MET A 1 13.41 -8.58 -4.35
CA MET A 1 12.90 -8.64 -2.96
C MET A 1 11.64 -7.81 -2.97
N LYS A 2 10.52 -8.34 -2.49
CA LYS A 2 9.22 -7.67 -2.62
C LYS A 2 8.87 -6.92 -1.34
N VAL A 3 8.33 -5.71 -1.45
CA VAL A 3 7.91 -4.87 -0.33
C VAL A 3 6.51 -4.36 -0.59
N LEU A 4 5.57 -4.65 0.31
CA LEU A 4 4.24 -4.09 0.30
C LEU A 4 4.24 -2.77 1.09
N ILE A 5 3.88 -1.67 0.43
CA ILE A 5 3.78 -0.35 1.05
C ILE A 5 2.35 -0.13 1.54
N ASP A 6 2.22 0.25 2.82
CA ASP A 6 0.94 0.65 3.42
C ASP A 6 0.52 2.07 3.01
N THR A 7 -0.70 2.45 3.39
CA THR A 7 -1.28 3.76 3.09
C THR A 7 -0.42 4.94 3.57
N HIS A 8 0.11 4.89 4.79
CA HIS A 8 0.83 6.02 5.38
C HIS A 8 2.21 6.19 4.76
N ALA A 9 2.93 5.09 4.58
CA ALA A 9 4.22 5.07 3.91
C ALA A 9 4.10 5.58 2.46
N PHE A 10 3.06 5.18 1.73
CA PHE A 10 2.81 5.68 0.38
C PHE A 10 2.55 7.20 0.35
N ILE A 11 1.69 7.70 1.24
CA ILE A 11 1.42 9.16 1.34
C ILE A 11 2.70 9.91 1.70
N TRP A 12 3.48 9.44 2.67
CA TRP A 12 4.71 10.12 3.08
C TRP A 12 5.77 10.11 2.00
N TRP A 13 5.90 9.01 1.28
CA TRP A 13 6.82 8.91 0.15
C TRP A 13 6.49 9.94 -0.93
N THR A 14 5.25 9.92 -1.41
CA THR A 14 4.80 10.76 -2.54
C THR A 14 4.68 12.25 -2.19
N SER A 15 4.48 12.57 -0.91
CA SER A 15 4.50 13.95 -0.43
C SER A 15 5.91 14.48 -0.11
N ASN A 16 6.94 13.63 -0.23
CA ASN A 16 8.32 13.90 0.21
C ASN A 16 8.39 14.31 1.70
N SER A 17 7.64 13.58 2.54
CA SER A 17 7.53 13.85 3.97
C SER A 17 8.74 13.36 4.75
N GLN A 18 9.23 14.17 5.68
CA GLN A 18 10.29 13.77 6.64
C GLN A 18 9.86 12.65 7.59
N LYS A 19 8.57 12.28 7.62
CA LYS A 19 8.07 11.13 8.38
C LYS A 19 8.50 9.79 7.79
N LEU A 20 8.86 9.75 6.50
CA LEU A 20 9.44 8.57 5.90
C LEU A 20 10.90 8.44 6.33
N THR A 21 11.23 7.35 7.02
CA THR A 21 12.59 7.16 7.52
C THR A 21 13.58 6.97 6.37
N PRO A 22 14.85 7.38 6.52
CA PRO A 22 15.87 7.17 5.49
C PRO A 22 16.05 5.71 5.09
N ALA A 23 15.86 4.78 6.01
CA ALA A 23 15.93 3.34 5.76
C ALA A 23 14.80 2.88 4.82
N VAL A 24 13.56 3.29 5.10
CA VAL A 24 12.41 2.96 4.24
C VAL A 24 12.56 3.62 2.87
N TYR A 25 12.96 4.89 2.82
CA TYR A 25 13.21 5.58 1.55
C TYR A 25 14.27 4.85 0.71
N SER A 26 15.39 4.46 1.32
CA SER A 26 16.45 3.71 0.63
C SER A 26 15.98 2.34 0.16
N LEU A 27 15.10 1.69 0.92
CA LEU A 27 14.54 0.38 0.58
C LEU A 27 13.62 0.45 -0.65
N ILE A 28 12.69 1.41 -0.67
CA ILE A 28 11.67 1.54 -1.73
C ILE A 28 12.22 2.18 -3.01
N THR A 29 13.31 2.95 -2.92
CA THR A 29 13.98 3.53 -4.10
C THR A 29 15.09 2.63 -4.67
N ASN A 30 15.38 1.51 -4.01
CA ASN A 30 16.38 0.55 -4.50
C ASN A 30 15.86 -0.16 -5.76
N PRO A 31 16.59 -0.13 -6.89
CA PRO A 31 16.16 -0.77 -8.13
C PRO A 31 16.06 -2.31 -8.07
N LYS A 32 16.54 -2.94 -7.00
CA LYS A 32 16.42 -4.39 -6.74
C LYS A 32 15.22 -4.74 -5.84
N THR A 33 14.46 -3.74 -5.40
CA THR A 33 13.24 -3.91 -4.61
C THR A 33 12.04 -3.84 -5.55
N ASP A 34 11.21 -4.87 -5.52
CA ASP A 34 9.92 -4.89 -6.20
C ASP A 34 8.90 -4.26 -5.26
N VAL A 35 8.57 -3.00 -5.53
CA VAL A 35 7.63 -2.23 -4.71
C VAL A 35 6.21 -2.55 -5.14
N VAL A 36 5.39 -2.92 -4.17
CA VAL A 36 3.99 -3.29 -4.38
C VAL A 36 3.09 -2.36 -3.58
N LEU A 37 2.03 -1.89 -4.21
CA LEU A 37 0.98 -1.08 -3.57
C LEU A 37 -0.36 -1.81 -3.70
N SER A 38 -1.00 -2.07 -2.56
CA SER A 38 -2.32 -2.69 -2.57
C SER A 38 -3.42 -1.70 -2.97
N ILE A 39 -4.39 -2.19 -3.75
CA ILE A 39 -5.62 -1.44 -4.01
C ILE A 39 -6.45 -1.17 -2.74
N VAL A 40 -6.24 -1.95 -1.67
CA VAL A 40 -6.86 -1.71 -0.35
C VAL A 40 -6.32 -0.42 0.27
N SER A 41 -5.02 -0.16 0.14
CA SER A 41 -4.43 1.12 0.55
C SER A 41 -5.02 2.28 -0.25
N ILE A 42 -5.16 2.13 -1.57
CA ILE A 42 -5.77 3.14 -2.45
C ILE A 42 -7.24 3.40 -2.05
N TRP A 43 -7.98 2.34 -1.72
CA TRP A 43 -9.34 2.42 -1.23
C TRP A 43 -9.42 3.20 0.10
N GLU A 44 -8.53 2.92 1.04
CA GLU A 44 -8.44 3.66 2.31
C GLU A 44 -8.13 5.15 2.07
N ILE A 45 -7.19 5.47 1.17
CA ILE A 45 -6.85 6.84 0.77
C ILE A 45 -8.08 7.56 0.21
N GLN A 46 -8.81 6.93 -0.71
CA GLN A 46 -9.99 7.52 -1.32
C GLN A 46 -11.09 7.83 -0.29
N ILE A 47 -11.29 6.94 0.69
CA ILE A 47 -12.22 7.19 1.81
C ILE A 47 -11.72 8.36 2.66
N LYS A 48 -10.45 8.36 3.07
CA LYS A 48 -9.89 9.45 3.89
C LYS A 48 -9.99 10.81 3.20
N LEU A 49 -9.79 10.87 1.88
CA LEU A 49 -10.01 12.07 1.06
C LEU A 49 -11.46 12.54 1.12
N SER A 50 -12.42 11.63 0.90
CA SER A 50 -13.85 11.98 0.94
C SER A 50 -14.32 12.50 2.29
N LEU A 51 -13.66 12.06 3.37
CA LEU A 51 -13.92 12.50 4.75
C LEU A 51 -13.13 13.77 5.13
N GLY A 52 -12.31 14.32 4.24
CA GLY A 52 -11.45 15.49 4.53
C GLY A 52 -10.35 15.20 5.56
N LYS A 53 -10.00 13.93 5.78
CA LYS A 53 -8.97 13.53 6.78
C LYS A 53 -7.54 13.67 6.26
N ILE A 54 -7.38 13.67 4.93
CA ILE A 54 -6.11 13.88 4.25
C ILE A 54 -6.33 14.80 3.06
N GLU A 55 -5.27 15.48 2.64
CA GLU A 55 -5.22 16.28 1.43
C GLU A 55 -4.03 15.82 0.60
N LEU A 56 -4.21 15.74 -0.72
CA LEU A 56 -3.16 15.42 -1.68
C LEU A 56 -2.86 16.65 -2.53
N LYS A 57 -1.60 16.77 -2.97
CA LYS A 57 -1.16 17.88 -3.85
C LYS A 57 -1.78 17.79 -5.26
N THR A 58 -2.13 16.58 -5.68
CA THR A 58 -2.78 16.26 -6.96
C THR A 58 -3.96 15.32 -6.69
N ASN A 59 -4.86 15.14 -7.66
CA ASN A 59 -5.94 14.16 -7.48
C ASN A 59 -5.37 12.73 -7.42
N LEU A 60 -6.13 11.84 -6.77
CA LEU A 60 -5.66 10.48 -6.50
C LEU A 60 -5.37 9.68 -7.79
N PRO A 61 -6.22 9.68 -8.83
CA PRO A 61 -5.92 8.97 -10.08
C PRO A 61 -4.59 9.39 -10.71
N GLU A 62 -4.35 10.71 -10.86
CA GLU A 62 -3.09 11.23 -11.42
C GLU A 62 -1.87 10.84 -10.59
N LEU A 63 -2.01 10.86 -9.25
CA LEU A 63 -0.96 10.43 -8.35
C LEU A 63 -0.61 8.96 -8.58
N ILE A 64 -1.60 8.07 -8.58
CA ILE A 64 -1.37 6.63 -8.78
C ILE A 64 -0.75 6.36 -10.15
N ASP A 65 -1.27 6.97 -11.21
CA ASP A 65 -0.74 6.79 -12.58
C ASP A 65 0.70 7.30 -12.72
N CYS A 66 1.04 8.40 -12.03
CA CYS A 66 2.41 8.90 -11.98
C CYS A 66 3.33 7.90 -11.29
N GLU A 67 2.96 7.44 -10.09
CA GLU A 67 3.81 6.60 -9.25
C GLU A 67 4.01 5.19 -9.83
N VAL A 68 2.96 4.59 -10.40
CA VAL A 68 3.06 3.29 -11.10
C VAL A 68 4.04 3.37 -12.26
N ARG A 69 4.00 4.45 -13.06
CA ARG A 69 4.88 4.62 -14.23
C ARG A 69 6.29 5.02 -13.85
N CYS A 70 6.45 6.00 -12.96
CA CYS A 70 7.74 6.61 -12.63
C CYS A 70 8.55 5.76 -11.64
N ASN A 71 7.88 5.13 -10.66
CA ASN A 71 8.54 4.41 -9.56
C ASN A 71 8.39 2.89 -9.65
N ARG A 72 7.91 2.36 -10.80
CA ARG A 72 7.77 0.91 -11.06
C ARG A 72 6.97 0.19 -9.96
N ILE A 73 5.95 0.85 -9.45
CA ILE A 73 5.05 0.26 -8.44
C ILE A 73 4.14 -0.76 -9.12
N GLU A 74 4.14 -1.98 -8.61
CA GLU A 74 3.19 -3.02 -8.97
C GLU A 74 1.91 -2.87 -8.14
N LEU A 75 0.75 -2.83 -8.80
CA LEU A 75 -0.53 -2.81 -8.10
C LEU A 75 -0.96 -4.22 -7.70
N LEU A 76 -1.15 -4.45 -6.39
CA LEU A 76 -1.70 -5.69 -5.87
C LEU A 76 -3.23 -5.60 -5.80
N HIS A 77 -3.87 -6.24 -6.76
CA HIS A 77 -5.32 -6.35 -6.83
C HIS A 77 -5.89 -7.20 -5.69
N LEU A 78 -7.16 -6.98 -5.37
CA LEU A 78 -7.87 -7.81 -4.40
C LEU A 78 -8.47 -9.03 -5.10
N SER A 79 -8.30 -10.21 -4.51
CA SER A 79 -8.89 -11.46 -4.95
C SER A 79 -9.69 -12.08 -3.80
N LEU A 80 -10.53 -13.08 -4.10
CA LEU A 80 -11.25 -13.81 -3.05
C LEU A 80 -10.29 -14.56 -2.12
N PHE A 81 -9.12 -15.00 -2.60
CA PHE A 81 -8.11 -15.65 -1.77
C PHE A 81 -7.64 -14.74 -0.63
N HIS A 82 -7.43 -13.44 -0.91
CA HIS A 82 -7.06 -12.46 0.10
C HIS A 82 -8.14 -12.31 1.20
N VAL A 83 -9.41 -12.41 0.82
CA VAL A 83 -10.54 -12.32 1.75
C VAL A 83 -10.67 -13.59 2.59
N TYR A 84 -10.51 -14.76 1.98
CA TYR A 84 -10.59 -16.04 2.70
C TYR A 84 -9.43 -16.23 3.68
N GLU A 85 -8.25 -15.69 3.35
CA GLU A 85 -7.08 -15.75 4.24
C GLU A 85 -7.33 -15.06 5.59
N LEU A 86 -8.26 -14.10 5.67
CA LEU A 86 -8.65 -13.43 6.91
C LEU A 86 -9.10 -14.38 8.03
N ASN A 87 -9.58 -15.57 7.68
CA ASN A 87 -9.98 -16.61 8.64
C ASN A 87 -8.78 -17.30 9.30
N ASN A 88 -7.63 -17.30 8.63
CA ASN A 88 -6.39 -17.91 9.13
C ASN A 88 -5.55 -16.90 9.92
N LEU A 89 -5.81 -15.60 9.75
CA LEU A 89 -5.07 -14.55 10.43
C LEU A 89 -5.45 -14.45 11.92
N PRO A 90 -4.46 -14.26 12.80
CA PRO A 90 -4.71 -13.89 14.18
C PRO A 90 -5.41 -12.52 14.29
N HIS A 91 -6.25 -12.36 15.32
CA HIS A 91 -7.02 -11.15 15.56
C HIS A 91 -6.19 -10.03 16.22
N TYR A 92 -5.08 -9.62 15.60
CA TYR A 92 -4.22 -8.54 16.11
C TYR A 92 -4.73 -7.15 15.72
N HIS A 93 -5.22 -6.99 14.48
CA HIS A 93 -5.70 -5.70 13.96
C HIS A 93 -7.21 -5.59 14.07
N LYS A 94 -7.69 -4.43 14.52
CA LYS A 94 -9.13 -4.09 14.54
C LYS A 94 -9.58 -3.42 13.26
N ASP A 95 -8.68 -2.76 12.55
CA ASP A 95 -8.99 -2.05 11.31
C ASP A 95 -9.13 -3.05 10.14
N PRO A 96 -10.23 -2.99 9.38
CA PRO A 96 -10.47 -3.92 8.28
C PRO A 96 -9.50 -3.76 7.11
N PHE A 97 -8.96 -2.56 6.85
CA PHE A 97 -7.97 -2.33 5.80
C PHE A 97 -6.64 -2.97 6.18
N ASP A 98 -6.18 -2.75 7.42
CA ASP A 98 -4.96 -3.38 7.93
C ASP A 98 -5.06 -4.92 7.87
N ARG A 99 -6.20 -5.48 8.26
CA ARG A 99 -6.43 -6.93 8.17
C ARG A 99 -6.36 -7.46 6.74
N LEU A 100 -6.98 -6.75 5.79
CA LEU A 100 -6.93 -7.12 4.38
C LEU A 100 -5.51 -6.98 3.80
N LEU A 101 -4.75 -5.96 4.22
CA LEU A 101 -3.34 -5.81 3.83
C LEU A 101 -2.50 -6.99 4.33
N THR A 102 -2.68 -7.42 5.58
CA THR A 102 -2.03 -8.63 6.10
C THR A 102 -2.43 -9.86 5.30
N GLY A 103 -3.72 -10.04 5.01
CA GLY A 103 -4.19 -11.19 4.22
C GLY A 103 -3.64 -11.19 2.79
N GLN A 104 -3.49 -10.01 2.17
CA GLN A 104 -2.84 -9.86 0.89
C GLN A 104 -1.36 -10.23 0.94
N TRP A 105 -0.65 -9.83 2.00
CA TRP A 105 0.76 -10.18 2.18
C TRP A 105 0.96 -11.69 2.35
N GLU A 106 0.16 -12.35 3.20
CA GLU A 106 0.27 -13.80 3.40
C GLU A 106 0.05 -14.60 2.11
N VAL A 107 -0.93 -14.21 1.29
CA VAL A 107 -1.18 -14.88 0.00
C VAL A 107 -0.03 -14.62 -0.99
N LEU A 108 0.50 -13.40 -1.02
CA LEU A 108 1.62 -13.01 -1.87
C LEU A 108 2.90 -13.79 -1.53
N GLU A 109 3.20 -14.00 -0.24
CA GLU A 109 4.36 -14.80 0.19
C GLU A 109 4.19 -16.30 -0.16
N GLN A 110 2.95 -16.79 -0.16
CA GLN A 110 2.65 -18.16 -0.59
C GLN A 110 2.72 -18.37 -2.10
N GLY A 111 2.96 -17.31 -2.90
CA GLY A 111 3.04 -17.38 -4.36
C GLY A 111 1.70 -17.71 -5.03
N LYS A 112 0.59 -17.38 -4.38
CA LYS A 112 -0.78 -17.65 -4.83
C LYS A 112 -1.44 -16.41 -5.44
#